data_AF-M8AZC1-F1
#
_entry.id   AF-M8AZC1-F1
#
_cell.length_a   1.000
_cell.length_b   1.000
_cell.length_c   1.000
_cell.angle_alpha   90.00
_cell.angle_beta   90.00
_cell.angle_gamma   90.00
#
_symmetry.space_group_name_H-M   'P 1'
#
loop_
_entity.id
_entity.type
_entity.pdbx_description
1 polymer ?
#
loop_
_entity_poly.entity_id
_entity_poly.type
_entity_poly.pdbx_seq_one_letter_code
_entity_poly.pdbx_strand_id
1 'polypeptide(L)'
;MPRGGYVFFNGTLHLSAYYSSSIVTLDTKRETWGAIRMPEDNKPAAIGLSRGRLHLVCIDYDNDWQLSVWVLEDYASGKWTLMHIADFPGLLGTPRRVPTEIYESVAIHPECNLVFFTGGEERSWSLLSYDMDTQKVQHISSLESRPYLPCLPYIPCFVKWSSDGH
;
A
#
# COMPACT_ATOMS: atom_id res chain seq x y z
N MET A 1 2.49 10.77 12.72
CA MET A 1 3.60 9.82 12.44
C MET A 1 3.64 9.57 10.94
N PRO A 2 4.82 9.36 10.30
CA PRO A 2 4.90 9.39 8.84
C PRO A 2 4.12 8.23 8.25
N ARG A 3 3.07 8.57 7.50
CA ARG A 3 2.17 7.67 6.76
C ARG A 3 2.86 7.26 5.45
N GLY A 4 3.88 6.42 5.58
CA GLY A 4 4.70 5.91 4.50
C GLY A 4 4.83 4.39 4.62
N GLY A 5 5.13 3.72 3.52
CA GLY A 5 5.32 2.28 3.48
C GLY A 5 6.77 1.91 3.20
N TYR A 6 7.11 0.65 3.45
CA TYR A 6 8.39 0.11 3.04
C TYR A 6 8.23 -1.32 2.52
N VAL A 7 9.12 -1.70 1.61
CA VAL A 7 9.19 -3.07 1.12
C VAL A 7 10.62 -3.41 0.72
N PHE A 8 10.98 -4.67 0.92
CA PHE A 8 12.27 -5.19 0.48
C PHE A 8 12.08 -5.95 -0.83
N PHE A 9 12.80 -5.55 -1.87
CA PHE A 9 12.71 -6.16 -3.20
C PHE A 9 14.09 -6.20 -3.86
N ASN A 10 14.49 -7.38 -4.36
CA ASN A 10 15.77 -7.60 -5.04
C ASN A 10 17.02 -7.10 -4.28
N GLY A 11 17.03 -7.18 -2.94
CA GLY A 11 18.16 -6.72 -2.12
C GLY A 11 18.18 -5.21 -1.88
N THR A 12 17.13 -4.51 -2.28
CA THR A 12 16.94 -3.07 -2.09
C THR A 12 15.74 -2.83 -1.19
N LEU A 13 15.88 -1.92 -0.23
CA LEU A 13 14.79 -1.38 0.57
C LEU A 13 14.17 -0.18 -0.17
N HIS A 14 12.88 -0.24 -0.43
CA HIS A 14 12.09 0.85 -1.01
C HIS A 14 11.28 1.52 0.09
N LEU A 15 11.41 2.83 0.21
CA LEU A 15 10.76 3.66 1.24
C LEU A 15 9.90 4.71 0.55
N SER A 16 8.59 4.65 0.77
CA SER A 16 7.68 5.75 0.41
C SER A 16 7.44 6.59 1.65
N ALA A 17 7.59 7.92 1.53
CA ALA A 17 7.35 8.84 2.62
C ALA A 17 6.24 9.82 2.23
N TYR A 18 5.36 10.14 3.17
CA TYR A 18 4.14 10.92 2.94
C TYR A 18 4.34 12.28 2.26
N TYR A 19 5.46 12.95 2.53
CA TYR A 19 5.78 14.28 1.97
C TYR A 19 6.84 14.24 0.86
N SER A 20 7.16 13.05 0.35
CA SER A 20 8.17 12.87 -0.69
C SER A 20 7.51 12.65 -2.04
N SER A 21 7.98 13.37 -3.06
CA SER A 21 7.65 13.13 -4.47
C SER A 21 8.48 11.99 -5.08
N SER A 22 9.20 11.23 -4.25
CA SER A 22 10.06 10.13 -4.67
C SER A 22 10.05 8.99 -3.65
N ILE A 23 10.18 7.77 -4.15
CA ILE A 23 10.48 6.57 -3.38
C ILE A 23 11.99 6.50 -3.22
N VAL A 24 12.45 6.53 -1.98
CA VAL A 24 13.89 6.39 -1.66
C VAL A 24 14.24 4.90 -1.73
N THR A 25 15.35 4.59 -2.38
CA THR A 25 15.86 3.22 -2.48
C THR A 25 17.20 3.10 -1.76
N LEU A 26 17.39 2.04 -0.98
CA LEU A 26 18.65 1.73 -0.32
C LEU A 26 19.07 0.30 -0.70
N ASP A 27 20.12 0.18 -1.52
CA ASP A 27 20.73 -1.11 -1.82
C ASP A 27 21.57 -1.55 -0.61
N THR A 28 21.11 -2.56 0.11
CA THR A 28 21.76 -3.01 1.34
C THR A 28 23.02 -3.84 1.08
N LYS A 29 23.25 -4.28 -0.16
CA LYS A 29 24.43 -5.06 -0.55
C LYS A 29 25.56 -4.17 -1.05
N ARG A 30 25.20 -3.12 -1.79
CA ARG A 30 26.15 -2.16 -2.35
C ARG A 30 26.35 -0.91 -1.51
N GLU A 31 25.53 -0.75 -0.46
CA GLU A 31 25.52 0.43 0.41
C GLU A 31 25.32 1.74 -0.35
N THR A 32 24.48 1.68 -1.40
CA THR A 32 24.16 2.85 -2.24
C THR A 32 22.70 3.24 -2.06
N TRP A 33 22.42 4.52 -2.24
CA TRP A 33 21.06 5.06 -2.20
C TRP A 33 20.66 5.62 -3.56
N GLY A 34 19.36 5.70 -3.79
CA GLY A 34 18.78 6.23 -5.03
C GLY A 34 17.36 6.72 -4.80
N ALA A 35 16.72 7.17 -5.87
CA ALA A 35 15.35 7.64 -5.84
C ALA A 35 14.62 7.26 -7.13
N ILE A 36 13.40 6.76 -6.97
CA ILE A 36 12.45 6.55 -8.07
C ILE A 36 11.38 7.62 -7.94
N ARG A 37 11.13 8.37 -9.02
CA ARG A 37 10.09 9.40 -9.01
C ARG A 37 8.72 8.75 -8.80
N MET A 38 7.87 9.36 -7.99
CA MET A 38 6.47 8.94 -7.82
C MET A 38 5.70 9.12 -9.14
N PRO A 39 4.69 8.28 -9.42
CA PRO A 39 3.84 8.45 -10.61
C PRO A 39 3.04 9.75 -10.60
N GLU A 40 2.63 10.20 -9.41
CA GLU A 40 1.82 11.41 -9.19
C GLU A 40 2.31 12.12 -7.92
N ASP A 41 1.93 13.39 -7.77
CA ASP A 41 2.16 14.18 -6.55
C ASP A 41 1.17 13.80 -5.41
N ASN A 42 0.48 12.67 -5.55
CA ASN A 42 -0.46 12.13 -4.59
C ASN A 42 0.24 11.46 -3.40
N LYS A 43 -0.49 11.37 -2.28
CA LYS A 43 0.04 10.78 -1.04
C LYS A 43 0.15 9.26 -1.18
N PRO A 44 1.35 8.67 -1.02
CA PRO A 44 1.49 7.23 -1.02
C PRO A 44 0.74 6.66 0.17
N ALA A 45 -0.18 5.75 -0.10
CA ALA A 45 -0.88 5.00 0.93
C ALA A 45 -0.02 3.78 1.30
N ALA A 46 0.30 2.93 0.33
CA ALA A 46 1.09 1.72 0.54
C ALA A 46 2.06 1.48 -0.62
N ILE A 47 3.21 0.90 -0.30
CA ILE A 47 4.15 0.31 -1.26
C ILE A 47 4.37 -1.15 -0.87
N GLY A 48 4.39 -2.04 -1.85
CA GLY A 48 4.49 -3.47 -1.57
C GLY A 48 4.68 -4.29 -2.83
N LEU A 49 4.89 -5.59 -2.66
CA LEU A 49 4.91 -6.53 -3.77
C LEU A 49 3.51 -7.12 -3.95
N SER A 50 3.15 -7.37 -5.20
CA SER A 50 2.05 -8.27 -5.54
C SER A 50 2.44 -9.05 -6.78
N ARG A 51 2.36 -10.38 -6.70
CA ARG A 51 2.77 -11.32 -7.77
C ARG A 51 4.18 -11.01 -8.31
N GLY A 52 5.11 -10.72 -7.40
CA GLY A 52 6.51 -10.45 -7.72
C GLY A 52 6.81 -9.09 -8.35
N ARG A 53 5.82 -8.20 -8.47
CA ARG A 53 6.00 -6.85 -9.03
C ARG A 53 5.79 -5.78 -7.95
N LEU A 54 6.56 -4.70 -8.03
CA LEU A 54 6.45 -3.58 -7.11
C LEU A 54 5.21 -2.76 -7.46
N HIS A 55 4.32 -2.61 -6.49
CA HIS A 55 3.10 -1.84 -6.58
C HIS A 55 3.14 -0.66 -5.62
N LEU A 56 2.51 0.41 -6.05
CA LEU A 56 2.27 1.60 -5.26
C LEU A 56 0.77 1.90 -5.29
N VAL A 57 0.20 2.15 -4.13
CA VAL A 57 -1.20 2.54 -3.97
C VAL A 57 -1.21 3.95 -3.42
N CYS A 58 -1.96 4.83 -4.06
CA CYS A 58 -2.14 6.21 -3.65
C CYS A 58 -3.63 6.48 -3.35
N ILE A 59 -3.88 7.38 -2.40
CA ILE A 59 -5.22 7.89 -2.12
C ILE A 59 -5.19 9.40 -2.28
N ASP A 60 -6.00 9.91 -3.19
CA ASP A 60 -6.19 11.34 -3.39
C ASP A 60 -7.24 11.86 -2.40
N TYR A 61 -6.77 12.41 -1.28
CA TYR A 61 -7.65 12.92 -0.23
C TYR A 61 -8.45 14.17 -0.65
N ASP A 62 -7.99 14.88 -1.69
CA ASP A 62 -8.60 16.12 -2.16
C ASP A 62 -9.68 15.81 -3.23
N ASN A 63 -9.43 14.79 -4.06
CA ASN A 63 -10.32 14.34 -5.15
C ASN A 63 -11.06 13.01 -4.83
N ASP A 64 -12.10 13.09 -4.00
CA ASP A 64 -13.07 12.01 -3.74
C ASP A 64 -12.48 10.74 -3.12
N TRP A 65 -11.30 10.83 -2.49
CA TRP A 65 -10.59 9.65 -1.95
C TRP A 65 -10.34 8.62 -3.03
N GLN A 66 -10.10 9.11 -4.24
CA GLN A 66 -9.82 8.29 -5.38
C GLN A 66 -8.58 7.44 -5.11
N LEU A 67 -8.75 6.13 -5.25
CA LEU A 67 -7.70 5.15 -5.12
C LEU A 67 -7.06 4.95 -6.49
N SER A 68 -5.74 5.13 -6.59
CA SER A 68 -4.99 4.77 -7.79
C SER A 68 -3.97 3.68 -7.47
N VAL A 69 -3.91 2.66 -8.34
CA VAL A 69 -2.98 1.53 -8.23
C VAL A 69 -1.99 1.59 -9.37
N TRP A 70 -0.71 1.59 -9.03
CA TRP A 70 0.40 1.70 -9.95
C TRP A 70 1.31 0.48 -9.83
N VAL A 71 1.86 0.05 -10.97
CA VAL A 71 2.91 -0.97 -11.02
C VAL A 71 4.16 -0.37 -11.61
N LEU A 72 5.32 -0.69 -11.02
CA LEU A 72 6.61 -0.31 -11.58
C LEU A 72 6.90 -1.24 -12.77
N GLU A 73 6.78 -0.69 -13.98
CA GLU A 73 6.92 -1.45 -15.24
C GLU A 73 8.39 -1.69 -15.59
N ASP A 74 9.21 -0.62 -15.49
CA ASP A 74 10.64 -0.69 -15.71
C ASP A 74 11.38 -0.12 -14.49
N TYR A 75 12.13 -1.00 -13.83
CA TYR A 75 12.92 -0.66 -12.68
C TYR A 75 14.11 0.25 -13.04
N ALA A 76 14.72 0.06 -14.21
CA ALA A 76 15.91 0.81 -14.60
C ALA A 76 15.58 2.27 -14.91
N SER A 77 14.48 2.52 -15.60
CA SER A 77 14.00 3.88 -15.87
C SER A 77 13.19 4.49 -14.72
N GLY A 78 12.76 3.69 -13.74
CA GLY A 78 11.84 4.12 -12.69
C GLY A 78 10.43 4.44 -13.22
N LYS A 79 9.99 3.79 -14.31
CA LYS A 79 8.71 4.09 -14.97
C LYS A 79 7.56 3.34 -14.31
N TRP A 80 6.57 4.09 -13.84
CA TRP A 80 5.30 3.58 -13.34
C TRP A 80 4.25 3.53 -14.43
N THR A 81 3.37 2.54 -14.34
CA THR A 81 2.19 2.43 -15.20
C THR A 81 0.95 2.30 -14.33
N LEU A 82 -0.05 3.13 -14.65
CA LEU A 82 -1.35 3.12 -13.96
C LEU A 82 -2.09 1.84 -14.34
N MET A 83 -2.49 1.07 -13.34
CA MET A 83 -3.31 -0.14 -13.56
C MET A 83 -4.79 0.22 -13.62
N HIS A 84 -5.28 0.95 -12.62
CA HIS A 84 -6.65 1.45 -12.58
C HIS A 84 -6.81 2.51 -11.50
N ILE A 85 -7.96 3.17 -11.57
CA ILE A 85 -8.44 4.18 -10.63
C ILE A 85 -9.82 3.74 -10.17
N ALA A 86 -10.10 3.87 -8.87
CA ALA A 86 -11.41 3.57 -8.31
C ALA A 86 -11.89 4.64 -7.32
N ASP A 87 -13.19 4.86 -7.28
CA ASP A 87 -13.86 5.72 -6.30
C ASP A 87 -14.03 4.94 -4.99
N PHE A 88 -13.14 5.20 -4.01
CA PHE A 88 -13.08 4.40 -2.80
C PHE A 88 -14.35 4.48 -1.93
N PRO A 89 -14.94 5.67 -1.67
CA PRO A 89 -16.27 5.78 -1.05
C PRO A 89 -17.37 5.05 -1.84
N GLY A 90 -17.41 5.24 -3.16
CA GLY A 90 -18.38 4.57 -4.02
C GLY A 90 -18.32 3.05 -3.92
N LEU A 91 -17.13 2.47 -3.77
CA LEU A 91 -16.91 1.04 -3.58
C LEU A 91 -17.42 0.50 -2.24
N LEU A 92 -17.58 1.36 -1.24
CA LEU A 92 -18.15 1.01 0.06
C LEU A 92 -19.67 1.16 0.10
N GLY A 93 -20.29 1.54 -1.02
CA GLY A 93 -21.73 1.77 -1.11
C GLY A 93 -22.19 3.02 -0.37
N THR A 94 -21.26 3.92 0.01
CA THR A 94 -21.59 5.20 0.61
C THR A 94 -21.78 6.22 -0.52
N PRO A 95 -23.02 6.69 -0.78
CA PRO A 95 -23.33 7.50 -1.97
C PRO A 95 -22.78 8.94 -1.90
N ARG A 96 -22.17 9.33 -0.77
CA ARG A 96 -21.58 10.66 -0.54
C ARG A 96 -20.40 10.57 0.40
N ARG A 97 -19.39 11.41 0.18
CA ARG A 97 -18.29 11.64 1.14
C ARG A 97 -18.87 11.96 2.52
N VAL A 98 -18.50 11.20 3.53
CA VAL A 98 -18.71 11.59 4.93
C VAL A 98 -17.43 12.30 5.38
N PRO A 99 -17.45 13.61 5.73
CA PRO A 99 -16.24 14.36 6.05
C PRO A 99 -15.39 13.80 7.20
N THR A 100 -15.99 12.94 8.04
CA THR A 100 -15.35 12.31 9.20
C THR A 100 -14.77 10.93 8.92
N GLU A 101 -15.07 10.33 7.77
CA GLU A 101 -14.45 9.06 7.38
C GLU A 101 -12.97 9.30 7.03
N ILE A 102 -12.13 8.32 7.33
CA ILE A 102 -10.71 8.35 6.96
C ILE A 102 -10.34 6.92 6.56
N TYR A 103 -9.64 6.77 5.45
CA TYR A 103 -9.06 5.49 5.04
C TYR A 103 -7.54 5.58 5.02
N GLU A 104 -6.92 4.55 5.59
CA GLU A 104 -5.48 4.37 5.68
C GLU A 104 -5.16 2.96 5.19
N SER A 105 -4.28 2.84 4.19
CA SER A 105 -3.85 1.52 3.73
C SER A 105 -2.89 0.88 4.74
N VAL A 106 -2.99 -0.44 4.84
CA VAL A 106 -2.19 -1.27 5.74
C VAL A 106 -1.08 -1.98 4.99
N ALA A 107 -1.43 -2.71 3.92
CA ALA A 107 -0.51 -3.59 3.23
C ALA A 107 -1.00 -4.00 1.84
N ILE A 108 -0.07 -4.39 0.97
CA ILE A 108 -0.35 -5.09 -0.28
C ILE A 108 0.01 -6.57 -0.09
N HIS A 109 -0.88 -7.47 -0.48
CA HIS A 109 -0.63 -8.91 -0.35
C HIS A 109 0.44 -9.37 -1.35
N PRO A 110 1.50 -10.08 -0.92
CA PRO A 110 2.64 -10.42 -1.77
C PRO A 110 2.28 -11.34 -2.95
N GLU A 111 1.32 -12.23 -2.76
CA GLU A 111 0.96 -13.27 -3.74
C GLU A 111 -0.37 -13.02 -4.45
N CYS A 112 -1.21 -12.17 -3.86
CA CYS A 112 -2.58 -11.95 -4.31
C CYS A 112 -2.71 -10.48 -4.69
N ASN A 113 -3.56 -10.20 -5.66
CA ASN A 113 -3.86 -8.85 -6.10
C ASN A 113 -4.80 -8.15 -5.09
N LEU A 114 -4.42 -8.10 -3.82
CA LEU A 114 -5.20 -7.57 -2.71
C LEU A 114 -4.45 -6.44 -2.01
N VAL A 115 -5.19 -5.40 -1.65
CA VAL A 115 -4.71 -4.29 -0.80
C VAL A 115 -5.60 -4.21 0.42
N PHE A 116 -5.01 -4.09 1.62
CA PHE A 116 -5.75 -3.96 2.86
C PHE A 116 -5.80 -2.51 3.32
N PHE A 117 -6.94 -2.09 3.84
CA PHE A 117 -7.17 -0.75 4.37
C PHE A 117 -7.85 -0.84 5.72
N THR A 118 -7.63 0.17 6.54
CA THR A 118 -8.47 0.43 7.69
C THR A 118 -9.14 1.78 7.51
N GLY A 119 -10.43 1.85 7.82
CA GLY A 119 -11.14 3.11 7.80
C GLY A 119 -12.62 2.98 8.10
N GLY A 120 -13.27 4.13 8.15
CA GLY A 120 -14.64 4.30 8.61
C GLY A 120 -14.76 5.55 9.47
N GLU A 121 -15.86 5.67 10.21
CA GLU A 121 -16.07 6.78 11.15
C GLU A 121 -15.43 6.48 12.51
N GLU A 122 -15.32 7.49 13.37
CA GLU A 122 -14.69 7.40 14.69
C GLU A 122 -15.21 6.23 15.56
N ARG A 123 -16.49 5.88 15.40
CA ARG A 123 -17.18 4.83 16.18
C ARG A 123 -17.47 3.55 15.40
N SER A 124 -17.05 3.47 14.14
CA SER A 124 -17.35 2.35 13.22
C SER A 124 -16.18 2.07 12.28
N TRP A 125 -15.00 1.92 12.88
CA TRP A 125 -13.78 1.63 12.12
C TRP A 125 -13.78 0.20 11.61
N SER A 126 -13.26 -0.05 10.41
CA SER A 126 -13.28 -1.38 9.78
C SER A 126 -11.97 -1.71 9.10
N LEU A 127 -11.61 -2.99 9.08
CA LEU A 127 -10.60 -3.58 8.22
C LEU A 127 -11.26 -4.04 6.91
N LEU A 128 -10.70 -3.58 5.80
CA LEU A 128 -11.22 -3.77 4.45
C LEU A 128 -10.14 -4.41 3.58
N SER A 129 -10.54 -5.22 2.61
CA SER A 129 -9.69 -5.59 1.46
C SER A 129 -10.24 -4.99 0.19
N TYR A 130 -9.35 -4.57 -0.70
CA TYR A 130 -9.63 -4.22 -2.07
C TYR A 130 -8.99 -5.24 -3.00
N ASP A 131 -9.80 -5.86 -3.83
CA ASP A 131 -9.36 -6.74 -4.90
C ASP A 131 -9.04 -5.93 -6.15
N MET A 132 -7.76 -5.90 -6.53
CA MET A 132 -7.26 -5.16 -7.68
C MET A 132 -7.68 -5.78 -9.02
N ASP A 133 -8.03 -7.08 -9.05
CA ASP A 133 -8.50 -7.76 -10.26
C ASP A 133 -9.99 -7.45 -10.50
N THR A 134 -10.82 -7.48 -9.44
CA THR A 134 -12.27 -7.23 -9.56
C THR A 134 -12.69 -5.79 -9.28
N GLN A 135 -11.77 -4.96 -8.76
CA GLN A 135 -11.99 -3.59 -8.32
C GLN A 135 -13.13 -3.48 -7.29
N LYS A 136 -13.19 -4.42 -6.35
CA LYS A 136 -14.22 -4.47 -5.32
C LYS A 136 -13.60 -4.40 -3.94
N VAL A 137 -14.29 -3.69 -3.04
CA VAL A 137 -13.96 -3.69 -1.62
C VAL A 137 -14.80 -4.75 -0.89
N GLN A 138 -14.18 -5.44 0.05
CA GLN A 138 -14.84 -6.36 0.96
C GLN A 138 -14.54 -5.94 2.41
N HIS A 139 -15.57 -6.00 3.24
CA HIS A 139 -15.43 -5.83 4.69
C HIS A 139 -14.91 -7.13 5.31
N ILE A 140 -13.77 -7.05 6.01
CA ILE A 140 -13.18 -8.20 6.70
C ILE A 140 -13.64 -8.25 8.15
N SER A 141 -13.51 -7.13 8.88
CA SER A 141 -13.83 -7.06 10.31
C SER A 141 -14.09 -5.63 10.74
N SER A 142 -14.97 -5.46 11.72
CA SER A 142 -15.11 -4.21 12.45
C SER A 142 -14.02 -4.10 13.52
N LEU A 143 -13.62 -2.87 13.83
CA LEU A 143 -12.61 -2.51 14.83
C LEU A 143 -13.30 -1.61 15.86
N GLU A 144 -13.03 -1.83 17.15
CA GLU A 144 -13.71 -1.11 18.25
C GLU A 144 -13.47 0.41 18.21
N SER A 145 -12.33 0.83 17.69
CA SER A 145 -11.95 2.22 17.52
C SER A 145 -10.86 2.35 16.46
N ARG A 146 -10.59 3.58 16.04
CA ARG A 146 -9.44 3.88 15.19
C ARG A 146 -8.13 3.45 15.88
N PRO A 147 -7.26 2.69 15.21
CA PRO A 147 -5.94 2.36 15.74
C PRO A 147 -5.12 3.62 16.06
N TYR A 148 -4.53 3.64 17.26
CA TYR A 148 -3.60 4.71 17.65
C TYR A 148 -2.30 4.69 16.84
N LEU A 149 -1.92 3.52 16.32
CA LEU A 149 -0.74 3.30 15.48
C LEU A 149 -1.15 2.68 14.13
N PRO A 150 -0.40 2.94 13.05
CA PRO A 150 -0.62 2.25 11.79
C PRO A 150 -0.58 0.73 11.99
N CYS A 151 -1.53 0.01 11.40
CA CYS A 151 -1.45 -1.44 11.32
C CYS A 151 -0.23 -1.79 10.45
N LEU A 152 0.63 -2.68 10.95
CA LEU A 152 1.80 -3.15 10.22
C LEU A 152 1.56 -4.59 9.74
N PRO A 153 1.84 -4.91 8.48
CA PRO A 153 1.79 -6.29 8.03
C PRO A 153 2.81 -7.11 8.82
N TYR A 154 2.36 -8.24 9.36
CA TYR A 154 3.28 -9.23 9.91
C TYR A 154 3.96 -9.94 8.74
N ILE A 155 5.29 -9.79 8.65
CA ILE A 155 6.12 -10.52 7.70
C ILE A 155 6.75 -11.68 8.50
N PRO A 156 6.22 -12.91 8.41
CA PRO A 156 6.84 -14.04 9.08
C PRO A 156 8.24 -14.28 8.51
N CYS A 157 9.25 -14.08 9.34
CA CYS A 157 10.63 -14.47 9.05
C CYS A 157 10.72 -16.01 9.10
N PHE A 158 10.34 -16.69 8.03
CA PHE A 158 10.62 -18.12 7.91
C PHE A 158 12.11 -18.30 7.67
N VAL A 159 12.86 -18.50 8.74
CA VAL A 159 14.23 -19.00 8.65
C VAL A 159 14.12 -20.41 8.08
N LYS A 160 14.56 -20.59 6.84
CA LYS A 160 14.66 -21.91 6.23
C LYS A 160 15.72 -22.66 7.03
N TRP A 161 15.31 -23.55 7.94
CA TRP A 161 16.25 -24.46 8.59
C TRP A 161 16.86 -25.30 7.46
N SER A 162 18.18 -25.22 7.27
CA SER A 162 18.87 -26.23 6.49
C SER A 162 18.60 -27.56 7.21
N SER A 163 17.86 -28.44 6.56
CA SER A 163 17.86 -29.84 6.95
C SER A 163 19.22 -30.40 6.53
N ASP A 164 20.25 -30.12 7.33
CA ASP A 164 21.50 -30.85 7.22
C ASP A 164 21.20 -32.29 7.67
N GLY A 165 21.23 -33.16 6.68
CA GLY A 165 20.87 -34.57 6.78
C GLY A 165 21.76 -35.34 7.74
N HIS A 166 21.18 -36.38 8.31
CA HIS A 166 21.87 -37.47 8.97
C HIS A 166 22.78 -38.24 8.02
#